data_AF-A0A4P7QDT7-F1
#
_entry.id   AF-A0A4P7QDT7-F1
#
_cell.length_a   1.000
_cell.length_b   1.000
_cell.length_c   1.000
_cell.angle_alpha   90.00
_cell.angle_beta   90.00
_cell.angle_gamma   90.00
#
_symmetry.space_group_name_H-M   'P 1'
#
loop_
_entity.id
_entity.type
_entity.pdbx_description
1 polymer ?
#
loop_
_entity_poly.entity_id
_entity_poly.type
_entity_poly.pdbx_seq_one_letter_code
_entity_poly.pdbx_strand_id
1 'polypeptide(L)'
;MKSLVNAAARRTKQGSRALIAGLRRAEPERLAFLAVGESVAWSRLFQWDRADKGLSRAVTPVLALSLARLPKTRSTGYLAGALAAGSVGQWVKTRGLARPSALGVAGVSGHYAGYGFALWHAGARPTPTMAAVGGAAVLGGTLAAAAKSPAHVPAVLIGGACAALNAALADDPSFRENNAPVQAQGLSHGANLLMVSEAATFARALTTPGTWGFRGLGAAEAAAHYLGSFLLFEGLARR
;
A
#
# COMPACT_ATOMS: atom_id res chain seq x y z
N MET A 1 1.13 24.96 -12.80
CA MET A 1 0.54 23.70 -13.32
C MET A 1 1.49 22.86 -14.17
N LYS A 2 2.12 23.37 -15.25
CA LYS A 2 3.03 22.58 -16.12
C LYS A 2 4.20 21.90 -15.37
N SER A 3 4.78 22.56 -14.36
CA SER A 3 5.86 21.99 -13.53
C SER A 3 5.42 20.80 -12.67
N LEU A 4 4.20 20.84 -12.12
CA LEU A 4 3.63 19.76 -11.30
C LEU A 4 3.26 18.55 -12.14
N VAL A 5 2.67 18.76 -13.32
CA VAL A 5 2.35 17.68 -14.27
C VAL A 5 3.63 16.98 -14.72
N ASN A 6 4.67 17.74 -15.04
CA ASN A 6 5.97 17.17 -15.41
C ASN A 6 6.63 16.41 -14.25
N ALA A 7 6.49 16.88 -13.00
CA ALA A 7 6.98 16.16 -11.84
C ALA A 7 6.21 14.85 -11.60
N ALA A 8 4.88 14.87 -11.73
CA ALA A 8 4.05 13.67 -11.62
C ALA A 8 4.40 12.65 -12.71
N ALA A 9 4.51 13.07 -13.97
CA ALA A 9 4.89 12.19 -15.08
C ALA A 9 6.29 11.56 -14.88
N ARG A 10 7.27 12.34 -14.37
CA ARG A 10 8.59 11.80 -14.02
C ARG A 10 8.50 10.76 -12.91
N ARG A 11 7.72 11.03 -11.85
CA ARG A 11 7.52 10.11 -10.72
C ARG A 11 6.85 8.81 -11.18
N THR A 12 5.84 8.88 -12.03
CA THR A 12 5.22 7.70 -12.64
C THR A 12 6.22 6.92 -13.46
N LYS A 13 7.03 7.59 -14.30
CA LYS A 13 8.06 6.93 -15.11
C LYS A 13 9.12 6.22 -14.25
N GLN A 14 9.54 6.83 -13.13
CA GLN A 14 10.44 6.21 -12.16
C GLN A 14 9.80 4.97 -11.53
N GLY A 15 8.54 5.07 -11.08
CA GLY A 15 7.77 3.95 -10.54
C GLY A 15 7.63 2.80 -11.53
N SER A 16 7.28 3.08 -12.79
CA SER A 16 7.17 2.06 -13.84
C SER A 16 8.51 1.40 -14.14
N ARG A 17 9.60 2.16 -14.17
CA ARG A 17 10.96 1.61 -14.33
C ARG A 17 11.35 0.71 -13.17
N ALA A 18 11.05 1.12 -11.94
CA ALA A 18 11.28 0.32 -10.74
C ALA A 18 10.46 -0.97 -10.77
N LEU A 19 9.19 -0.91 -11.19
CA LEU A 19 8.34 -2.08 -11.37
C LEU A 19 8.93 -3.05 -12.39
N ILE A 20 9.27 -2.59 -13.58
CA ILE A 20 9.87 -3.43 -14.64
C ILE A 20 11.19 -4.03 -14.17
N ALA A 21 12.04 -3.25 -13.49
CA ALA A 21 13.30 -3.73 -12.96
C ALA A 21 13.10 -4.77 -11.84
N GLY A 22 12.10 -4.58 -10.99
CA GLY A 22 11.70 -5.52 -9.95
C GLY A 22 11.20 -6.82 -10.56
N LEU A 23 10.29 -6.77 -11.54
CA LEU A 23 9.75 -7.93 -12.24
C LEU A 23 10.84 -8.78 -12.91
N ARG A 24 11.81 -8.14 -13.59
CA ARG A 24 12.91 -8.84 -14.27
C ARG A 24 13.83 -9.62 -13.33
N ARG A 25 13.84 -9.28 -12.04
CA ARG A 25 14.72 -9.87 -11.01
C ARG A 25 13.92 -10.46 -9.85
N ALA A 26 12.61 -10.62 -10.02
CA ALA A 26 11.73 -11.09 -8.99
C ALA A 26 11.96 -12.60 -8.80
N GLU A 27 12.10 -13.02 -7.54
CA GLU A 27 12.03 -14.45 -7.22
C GLU A 27 10.60 -14.95 -7.50
N PRO A 28 10.40 -16.26 -7.70
CA PRO A 28 9.08 -16.84 -7.97
C PRO A 28 7.99 -16.42 -6.97
N GLU A 29 8.32 -16.30 -5.69
CA GLU A 29 7.39 -15.91 -4.63
C GLU A 29 6.84 -14.48 -4.84
N ARG A 30 7.67 -13.57 -5.36
CA ARG A 30 7.28 -12.19 -5.62
C ARG A 30 6.46 -12.03 -6.89
N LEU A 31 6.75 -12.84 -7.91
CA LEU A 31 5.90 -12.95 -9.10
C LEU A 31 4.54 -13.56 -8.73
N ALA A 32 4.54 -14.60 -7.91
CA ALA A 32 3.32 -15.22 -7.39
C ALA A 32 2.49 -14.22 -6.58
N PHE A 33 3.13 -13.42 -5.71
CA PHE A 33 2.44 -12.35 -4.98
C PHE A 33 1.71 -11.39 -5.91
N LEU A 34 2.37 -10.89 -6.95
CA LEU A 34 1.74 -10.00 -7.92
C LEU A 34 0.62 -10.69 -8.70
N ALA A 35 0.84 -11.91 -9.19
CA ALA A 35 -0.18 -12.66 -9.94
C ALA A 35 -1.43 -12.94 -9.08
N VAL A 36 -1.25 -13.34 -7.83
CA VAL A 36 -2.34 -13.55 -6.87
C VAL A 36 -3.03 -12.21 -6.57
N GLY A 37 -2.28 -11.14 -6.36
CA GLY A 37 -2.82 -9.81 -6.09
C GLY A 37 -3.65 -9.23 -7.25
N GLU A 38 -3.17 -9.37 -8.48
CA GLU A 38 -3.95 -8.99 -9.67
C GLU A 38 -5.19 -9.87 -9.82
N SER A 39 -5.08 -11.16 -9.51
CA SER A 39 -6.25 -12.06 -9.50
C SER A 39 -7.28 -11.63 -8.46
N VAL A 40 -6.86 -11.08 -7.30
CA VAL A 40 -7.79 -10.45 -6.34
C VAL A 40 -8.50 -9.26 -6.99
N ALA A 41 -7.78 -8.37 -7.68
CA ALA A 41 -8.39 -7.22 -8.34
C ALA A 41 -9.45 -7.64 -9.37
N TRP A 42 -9.14 -8.61 -10.23
CA TRP A 42 -10.08 -9.17 -11.19
C TRP A 42 -11.26 -9.87 -10.51
N SER A 43 -11.01 -10.65 -9.45
CA SER A 43 -12.08 -11.33 -8.73
C SER A 43 -13.07 -10.35 -8.10
N ARG A 44 -12.60 -9.19 -7.61
CA ARG A 44 -13.46 -8.12 -7.07
C ARG A 44 -14.21 -7.38 -8.17
N LEU A 45 -13.59 -7.19 -9.34
CA LEU A 45 -14.23 -6.56 -10.49
C LEU A 45 -15.40 -7.42 -11.02
N PHE A 46 -15.18 -8.73 -11.14
CA PHE A 46 -16.16 -9.68 -11.67
C PHE A 46 -17.02 -10.36 -10.59
N GLN A 47 -16.84 -10.00 -9.32
CA GLN A 47 -17.56 -10.56 -8.16
C GLN A 47 -17.42 -12.09 -8.01
N TRP A 48 -16.22 -12.61 -8.24
CA TRP A 48 -15.88 -13.99 -7.96
C TRP A 48 -15.58 -14.17 -6.46
N ASP A 49 -16.61 -14.05 -5.61
CA ASP A 49 -16.46 -13.95 -4.15
C ASP A 49 -15.65 -15.10 -3.51
N ARG A 50 -15.76 -16.32 -4.05
CA ARG A 50 -14.99 -17.48 -3.57
C ARG A 50 -13.50 -17.30 -3.89
N ALA A 51 -13.19 -16.84 -5.10
CA ALA A 51 -11.83 -16.56 -5.52
C ALA A 51 -11.24 -15.39 -4.71
N ASP A 52 -11.96 -14.27 -4.56
CA ASP A 52 -11.52 -13.12 -3.76
C ASP A 52 -11.18 -13.54 -2.32
N LYS A 53 -12.08 -14.28 -1.66
CA LYS A 53 -11.86 -14.77 -0.29
C LYS A 53 -10.65 -15.69 -0.17
N GLY A 54 -10.42 -16.57 -1.14
CA GLY A 54 -9.25 -17.47 -1.14
C GLY A 54 -7.95 -16.72 -1.40
N LEU A 55 -7.92 -15.93 -2.48
CA LEU A 55 -6.74 -15.21 -2.94
C LEU A 55 -6.33 -14.10 -1.96
N SER A 56 -7.28 -13.31 -1.44
CA SER A 56 -7.02 -12.25 -0.45
C SER A 56 -6.39 -12.79 0.85
N ARG A 57 -6.65 -14.05 1.21
CA ARG A 57 -6.03 -14.71 2.38
C ARG A 57 -4.63 -15.22 2.09
N ALA A 58 -4.37 -15.65 0.86
CA ALA A 58 -3.10 -16.28 0.49
C ALA A 58 -2.03 -15.26 0.11
N VAL A 59 -2.42 -14.10 -0.44
CA VAL A 59 -1.50 -13.14 -1.08
C VAL A 59 -0.39 -12.64 -0.16
N THR A 60 -0.69 -12.14 1.03
CA THR A 60 0.33 -11.61 1.95
C THR A 60 1.27 -12.70 2.48
N PRO A 61 0.77 -13.90 2.87
CA PRO A 61 1.63 -15.05 3.14
C PRO A 61 2.59 -15.41 1.99
N VAL A 62 2.14 -15.34 0.73
CA VAL A 62 3.00 -15.60 -0.43
C VAL A 62 4.16 -14.60 -0.50
N LEU A 63 3.92 -13.31 -0.24
CA LEU A 63 5.01 -12.33 -0.16
C LEU A 63 5.95 -12.62 1.03
N ALA A 64 5.40 -13.04 2.17
CA ALA A 64 6.18 -13.35 3.36
C ALA A 64 7.15 -14.52 3.14
N LEU A 65 6.87 -15.46 2.24
CA LEU A 65 7.83 -16.51 1.85
C LEU A 65 9.15 -15.93 1.31
N SER A 66 9.09 -14.76 0.68
CA SER A 66 10.29 -14.08 0.17
C SER A 66 11.26 -13.70 1.29
N LEU A 67 10.79 -13.53 2.53
CA LEU A 67 11.63 -13.20 3.70
C LEU A 67 12.58 -14.34 4.09
N ALA A 68 12.30 -15.57 3.68
CA ALA A 68 13.18 -16.71 3.95
C ALA A 68 14.50 -16.61 3.19
N ARG A 69 14.50 -15.94 2.03
CA ARG A 69 15.66 -15.75 1.16
C ARG A 69 16.45 -14.47 1.45
N LEU A 70 15.96 -13.63 2.36
CA LEU A 70 16.62 -12.37 2.70
C LEU A 70 17.58 -12.53 3.89
N PRO A 71 18.69 -11.77 3.92
CA PRO A 71 19.54 -11.69 5.10
C PRO A 71 18.73 -11.29 6.33
N LYS A 72 19.04 -11.87 7.49
CA LYS A 72 18.38 -11.53 8.76
C LYS A 72 18.93 -10.21 9.29
N THR A 73 18.34 -9.11 8.82
CA THR A 73 18.63 -7.74 9.28
C THR A 73 17.45 -7.17 10.05
N ARG A 74 17.65 -6.01 10.71
CA ARG A 74 16.54 -5.26 11.32
C ARG A 74 15.47 -4.89 10.28
N SER A 75 15.88 -4.50 9.07
CA SER A 75 14.98 -4.20 7.94
C SER A 75 14.07 -5.39 7.63
N THR A 76 14.65 -6.59 7.51
CA THR A 76 13.88 -7.84 7.31
C THR A 76 12.91 -8.12 8.45
N GLY A 77 13.29 -7.79 9.70
CA GLY A 77 12.40 -7.87 10.86
C GLY A 77 11.19 -6.92 10.77
N TYR A 78 11.40 -5.66 10.36
CA TYR A 78 10.31 -4.70 10.15
C TYR A 78 9.39 -5.11 9.00
N LEU A 79 9.96 -5.64 7.91
CA LEU A 79 9.17 -6.19 6.79
C LEU A 79 8.35 -7.40 7.22
N ALA A 80 8.90 -8.29 8.05
CA ALA A 80 8.16 -9.42 8.62
C ALA A 80 6.97 -8.94 9.47
N GLY A 81 7.20 -7.98 10.36
CA GLY A 81 6.14 -7.37 11.15
C GLY A 81 5.08 -6.69 10.28
N ALA A 82 5.49 -5.95 9.25
CA ALA A 82 4.59 -5.31 8.29
C ALA A 82 3.69 -6.33 7.59
N LEU A 83 4.26 -7.44 7.08
CA LEU A 83 3.50 -8.48 6.37
C LEU A 83 2.59 -9.27 7.31
N ALA A 84 3.02 -9.53 8.56
CA ALA A 84 2.18 -10.18 9.56
C ALA A 84 0.96 -9.30 9.93
N ALA A 85 1.20 -8.02 10.26
CA ALA A 85 0.14 -7.06 10.56
C ALA A 85 -0.80 -6.85 9.36
N GLY A 86 -0.23 -6.75 8.15
CA GLY A 86 -0.99 -6.62 6.90
C GLY A 86 -1.87 -7.83 6.62
N SER A 87 -1.41 -9.04 6.90
CA SER A 87 -2.21 -10.27 6.76
C SER A 87 -3.45 -10.22 7.65
N VAL A 88 -3.29 -9.82 8.92
CA VAL A 88 -4.41 -9.64 9.86
C VAL A 88 -5.32 -8.51 9.40
N GLY A 89 -4.76 -7.35 9.03
CA GLY A 89 -5.51 -6.19 8.58
C GLY A 89 -6.38 -6.49 7.35
N GLN A 90 -5.82 -7.15 6.33
CA GLN A 90 -6.55 -7.55 5.13
C GLN A 90 -7.62 -8.60 5.42
N TRP A 91 -7.31 -9.59 6.27
CA TRP A 91 -8.28 -10.60 6.68
C TRP A 91 -9.50 -9.98 7.38
N VAL A 92 -9.28 -9.01 8.27
CA VAL A 92 -10.37 -8.31 8.95
C VAL A 92 -11.11 -7.38 8.00
N LYS A 93 -10.40 -6.62 7.15
CA LYS A 93 -11.01 -5.72 6.15
C LYS A 93 -11.96 -6.47 5.21
N THR A 94 -11.55 -7.64 4.70
CA THR A 94 -12.39 -8.45 3.80
C THR A 94 -13.69 -8.95 4.43
N ARG A 95 -13.78 -8.98 5.77
CA ARG A 95 -14.99 -9.40 6.50
C ARG A 95 -15.90 -8.24 6.90
N GLY A 96 -15.41 -7.01 6.92
CA GLY A 96 -16.10 -5.89 7.55
C GLY A 96 -15.76 -4.54 6.95
N LEU A 97 -16.13 -4.31 5.69
CA LEU A 97 -15.91 -3.03 5.01
C LEU A 97 -16.82 -1.91 5.57
N ALA A 98 -18.07 -2.24 5.93
CA ALA A 98 -19.07 -1.26 6.36
C ALA A 98 -18.81 -0.71 7.77
N ARG A 99 -18.10 -1.45 8.62
CA ARG A 99 -17.75 -1.04 9.99
C ARG A 99 -16.36 -1.55 10.34
N PRO A 100 -15.32 -0.71 10.21
CA PRO A 100 -13.96 -1.08 10.57
C PRO A 100 -13.88 -1.46 12.05
N SER A 101 -13.29 -2.60 12.36
CA SER A 101 -13.03 -3.00 13.75
C SER A 101 -11.68 -2.49 14.23
N ALA A 102 -11.51 -2.36 15.55
CA ALA A 102 -10.24 -1.95 16.15
C ALA A 102 -9.06 -2.84 15.72
N LEU A 103 -9.28 -4.15 15.61
CA LEU A 103 -8.26 -5.09 15.13
C LEU A 103 -7.88 -4.84 13.66
N GLY A 104 -8.87 -4.52 12.81
CA GLY A 104 -8.60 -4.17 11.41
C GLY A 104 -7.80 -2.88 11.28
N VAL A 105 -8.17 -1.85 12.06
CA VAL A 105 -7.42 -0.59 12.12
C VAL A 105 -6.00 -0.83 12.62
N ALA A 106 -5.82 -1.60 13.69
CA ALA A 106 -4.50 -1.92 14.24
C ALA A 106 -3.64 -2.72 13.25
N GLY A 107 -4.21 -3.72 12.57
CA GLY A 107 -3.50 -4.52 11.57
C GLY A 107 -3.03 -3.69 10.37
N VAL A 108 -3.90 -2.84 9.82
CA VAL A 108 -3.57 -1.94 8.71
C VAL A 108 -2.57 -0.86 9.14
N SER A 109 -2.74 -0.26 10.32
CA SER A 109 -1.80 0.74 10.85
C SER A 109 -0.44 0.11 11.13
N GLY A 110 -0.40 -1.10 11.69
CA GLY A 110 0.82 -1.88 11.92
C GLY A 110 1.52 -2.26 10.62
N HIS A 111 0.76 -2.60 9.57
CA HIS A 111 1.31 -2.83 8.23
C HIS A 111 2.06 -1.62 7.70
N TYR A 112 1.42 -0.44 7.75
CA TYR A 112 2.06 0.80 7.31
C TYR A 112 3.22 1.18 8.24
N ALA A 113 3.04 1.14 9.55
CA ALA A 113 4.10 1.43 10.51
C ALA A 113 5.34 0.55 10.30
N GLY A 114 5.17 -0.74 9.99
CA GLY A 114 6.28 -1.65 9.70
C GLY A 114 7.09 -1.20 8.48
N TYR A 115 6.44 -0.83 7.37
CA TYR A 115 7.14 -0.23 6.24
C TYR A 115 7.77 1.13 6.58
N GLY A 116 7.10 1.95 7.38
CA GLY A 116 7.62 3.23 7.85
C GLY A 116 8.90 3.09 8.69
N PHE A 117 8.94 2.11 9.60
CA PHE A 117 10.13 1.78 10.36
C PHE A 117 11.26 1.27 9.47
N ALA A 118 10.95 0.41 8.49
CA ALA A 118 11.93 -0.04 7.52
C ALA A 118 12.52 1.15 6.72
N LEU A 119 11.69 2.08 6.25
CA LEU A 119 12.12 3.30 5.57
C LEU A 119 12.99 4.18 6.48
N TRP A 120 12.54 4.44 7.70
CA TRP A 120 13.27 5.25 8.68
C TRP A 120 14.66 4.70 8.98
N HIS A 121 14.75 3.37 9.17
CA HIS A 121 16.03 2.70 9.39
C HIS A 121 16.90 2.61 8.14
N ALA A 122 16.32 2.69 6.94
CA ALA A 122 17.05 2.91 5.70
C ALA A 122 17.57 4.36 5.54
N GLY A 123 17.37 5.22 6.54
CA GLY A 123 17.84 6.60 6.55
C GLY A 123 16.83 7.64 6.07
N ALA A 124 15.61 7.22 5.72
CA ALA A 124 14.59 8.12 5.20
C ALA A 124 14.22 9.23 6.18
N ARG A 125 13.91 10.41 5.66
CA ARG A 125 13.32 11.54 6.39
C ARG A 125 12.03 12.00 5.71
N PRO A 126 11.01 12.36 6.51
CA PRO A 126 9.74 12.77 5.95
C PRO A 126 9.90 14.08 5.19
N THR A 127 9.51 14.08 3.92
CA THR A 127 9.56 15.30 3.11
C THR A 127 8.39 16.22 3.49
N PRO A 128 8.61 17.51 3.83
CA PRO A 128 7.54 18.41 4.28
C PRO A 128 6.39 18.56 3.29
N THR A 129 6.71 18.60 1.99
CA THR A 129 5.70 18.69 0.93
C THR A 129 4.75 17.50 0.95
N MET A 130 5.29 16.28 1.04
CA MET A 130 4.48 15.07 1.01
C MET A 130 3.78 14.82 2.35
N ALA A 131 4.39 15.22 3.46
CA ALA A 131 3.72 15.27 4.75
C ALA A 131 2.51 16.22 4.74
N ALA A 132 2.63 17.40 4.13
CA ALA A 132 1.52 18.35 3.99
C ALA A 132 0.40 17.81 3.10
N VAL A 133 0.74 17.24 1.93
CA VAL A 133 -0.25 16.64 1.02
C VAL A 133 -0.96 15.45 1.69
N GLY A 134 -0.20 14.56 2.32
CA GLY A 134 -0.74 13.42 3.06
C GLY A 134 -1.63 13.86 4.22
N GLY A 135 -1.18 14.84 5.02
CA GLY A 135 -1.95 15.42 6.12
C GLY A 135 -3.26 16.05 5.66
N ALA A 136 -3.24 16.82 4.57
CA ALA A 136 -4.45 17.40 3.99
C ALA A 136 -5.43 16.32 3.50
N ALA A 137 -4.93 15.25 2.87
CA ALA A 137 -5.75 14.14 2.42
C ALA A 137 -6.38 13.36 3.58
N VAL A 138 -5.62 13.10 4.66
CA VAL A 138 -6.12 12.46 5.88
C VAL A 138 -7.17 13.33 6.54
N LEU A 139 -6.89 14.62 6.72
CA LEU A 139 -7.86 15.56 7.31
C LEU A 139 -9.16 15.60 6.49
N GLY A 140 -9.05 15.77 5.16
CA GLY A 140 -10.22 15.77 4.28
C GLY A 140 -11.00 14.46 4.33
N GLY A 141 -10.31 13.33 4.34
CA GLY A 141 -10.91 12.00 4.49
C GLY A 141 -11.61 11.83 5.84
N THR A 142 -10.98 12.28 6.93
CA THR A 142 -11.54 12.22 8.28
C THR A 142 -12.79 13.07 8.40
N LEU A 143 -12.79 14.29 7.87
CA LEU A 143 -13.97 15.15 7.82
C LEU A 143 -15.10 14.52 6.99
N ALA A 144 -14.78 13.95 5.83
CA ALA A 144 -15.74 13.23 5.00
C ALA A 144 -16.31 11.99 5.72
N ALA A 145 -15.48 11.25 6.46
CA ALA A 145 -15.92 10.13 7.28
C ALA A 145 -16.83 10.60 8.42
N ALA A 146 -16.48 11.68 9.13
CA ALA A 146 -17.33 12.23 10.17
C ALA A 146 -18.72 12.63 9.64
N ALA A 147 -18.78 13.18 8.43
CA ALA A 147 -20.04 13.61 7.81
C ALA A 147 -20.89 12.44 7.26
N LYS A 148 -20.26 11.42 6.65
CA LYS A 148 -20.98 10.39 5.89
C LYS A 148 -20.99 9.00 6.52
N SER A 149 -19.95 8.66 7.28
CA SER A 149 -19.81 7.36 7.91
C SER A 149 -18.90 7.43 9.15
N PRO A 150 -19.42 7.93 10.30
CA PRO A 150 -18.61 8.20 11.50
C PRO A 150 -17.82 7.00 12.01
N ALA A 151 -18.31 5.77 11.77
CA ALA A 151 -17.63 4.53 12.14
C ALA A 151 -16.26 4.36 11.45
N HIS A 152 -16.02 5.04 10.32
CA HIS A 152 -14.75 4.99 9.59
C HIS A 152 -13.74 6.04 10.06
N VAL A 153 -14.12 6.99 10.92
CA VAL A 153 -13.23 8.05 11.40
C VAL A 153 -11.92 7.50 11.98
N PRO A 154 -11.93 6.49 12.89
CA PRO A 154 -10.68 5.95 13.42
C PRO A 154 -9.81 5.29 12.34
N ALA A 155 -10.43 4.58 11.40
CA ALA A 155 -9.71 3.91 10.32
C ALA A 155 -9.04 4.91 9.37
N VAL A 156 -9.77 5.95 8.96
CA VAL A 156 -9.25 6.99 8.06
C VAL A 156 -8.20 7.84 8.76
N LEU A 157 -8.43 8.22 10.02
CA LEU A 157 -7.50 9.04 10.77
C LEU A 157 -6.20 8.28 11.06
N ILE A 158 -6.28 7.10 11.69
CA ILE A 158 -5.09 6.36 12.16
C ILE A 158 -4.42 5.66 10.98
N GLY A 159 -5.17 4.84 10.24
CA GLY A 159 -4.64 4.11 9.09
C GLY A 159 -4.16 5.04 7.97
N GLY A 160 -4.94 6.08 7.68
CA GLY A 160 -4.57 7.12 6.71
C GLY A 160 -3.34 7.92 7.16
N ALA A 161 -3.21 8.28 8.45
CA ALA A 161 -2.01 8.96 8.94
C ALA A 161 -0.76 8.08 8.80
N CYS A 162 -0.85 6.78 9.10
CA CYS A 162 0.27 5.86 8.89
C CYS A 162 0.63 5.73 7.40
N ALA A 163 -0.36 5.64 6.50
CA ALA A 163 -0.11 5.61 5.05
C ALA A 163 0.51 6.93 4.54
N ALA A 164 0.03 8.08 5.02
CA ALA A 164 0.56 9.39 4.70
C ALA A 164 2.01 9.57 5.20
N LEU A 165 2.32 9.09 6.42
CA LEU A 165 3.67 9.09 6.96
C LEU A 165 4.61 8.23 6.10
N ASN A 166 4.15 7.04 5.68
CA ASN A 166 4.90 6.21 4.75
C ASN A 166 5.17 6.92 3.43
N ALA A 167 4.17 7.56 2.83
CA ALA A 167 4.35 8.35 1.62
C ALA A 167 5.35 9.48 1.82
N ALA A 168 5.30 10.17 2.97
CA ALA A 168 6.24 11.24 3.29
C ALA A 168 7.69 10.76 3.46
N LEU A 169 7.89 9.61 4.13
CA LEU A 169 9.20 8.98 4.28
C LEU A 169 9.73 8.42 2.96
N ALA A 170 8.88 7.76 2.17
CA ALA A 170 9.26 7.18 0.90
C ALA A 170 9.58 8.23 -0.18
N ASP A 171 9.10 9.47 -0.02
CA ASP A 171 9.43 10.60 -0.91
C ASP A 171 10.82 11.24 -0.62
N ASP A 172 11.62 10.67 0.27
CA ASP A 172 12.99 11.14 0.53
C ASP A 172 13.83 11.24 -0.77
N PRO A 173 14.52 12.38 -1.01
CA PRO A 173 15.36 12.55 -2.21
C PRO A 173 16.43 11.47 -2.40
N SER A 174 17.00 10.93 -1.33
CA SER A 174 18.05 9.88 -1.37
C SER A 174 17.57 8.58 -2.03
N PHE A 175 16.26 8.39 -2.16
CA PHE A 175 15.67 7.27 -2.89
C PHE A 175 15.34 7.59 -4.35
N ARG A 176 15.34 8.87 -4.74
CA ARG A 176 14.83 9.36 -6.02
C ARG A 176 15.91 9.93 -6.95
N GLU A 177 17.07 10.31 -6.40
CA GLU A 177 18.19 10.83 -7.17
C GLU A 177 18.71 9.79 -8.17
N ASN A 178 19.31 10.25 -9.28
CA ASN A 178 19.72 9.37 -10.39
C ASN A 178 20.74 8.29 -9.98
N ASN A 179 21.45 8.51 -8.88
CA ASN A 179 22.44 7.58 -8.33
C ASN A 179 21.80 6.52 -7.42
N ALA A 180 20.52 6.69 -7.04
CA ALA A 180 19.81 5.72 -6.24
C ALA A 180 19.52 4.46 -7.08
N PRO A 181 19.63 3.25 -6.49
CA PRO A 181 19.23 2.02 -7.16
C PRO A 181 17.81 2.13 -7.73
N VAL A 182 17.59 1.60 -8.93
CA VAL A 182 16.30 1.71 -9.65
C VAL A 182 15.13 1.21 -8.79
N GLN A 183 15.34 0.22 -7.93
CA GLN A 183 14.32 -0.31 -7.01
C GLN A 183 13.95 0.70 -5.93
N ALA A 184 14.90 1.47 -5.41
CA ALA A 184 14.64 2.50 -4.41
C ALA A 184 13.80 3.66 -4.99
N GLN A 185 13.95 3.94 -6.30
CA GLN A 185 13.14 4.94 -7.00
C GLN A 185 11.65 4.57 -7.04
N GLY A 186 11.31 3.29 -6.80
CA GLY A 186 9.93 2.80 -6.71
C GLY A 186 9.26 3.05 -5.35
N LEU A 187 10.01 3.36 -4.30
CA LEU A 187 9.48 3.47 -2.92
C LEU A 187 8.38 4.52 -2.80
N SER A 188 8.64 5.75 -3.27
CA SER A 188 7.65 6.86 -3.26
C SER A 188 6.38 6.48 -4.01
N HIS A 189 6.51 5.85 -5.19
CA HIS A 189 5.36 5.41 -5.97
C HIS A 189 4.57 4.32 -5.23
N GLY A 190 5.26 3.33 -4.66
CA GLY A 190 4.63 2.25 -3.90
C GLY A 190 3.85 2.75 -2.68
N ALA A 191 4.45 3.66 -1.90
CA ALA A 191 3.77 4.27 -0.75
C ALA A 191 2.54 5.11 -1.14
N ASN A 192 2.63 5.85 -2.25
CA ASN A 192 1.48 6.59 -2.78
C ASN A 192 0.36 5.65 -3.25
N LEU A 193 0.68 4.52 -3.87
CA LEU A 193 -0.32 3.50 -4.22
C LEU A 193 -1.01 2.91 -2.99
N LEU A 194 -0.28 2.68 -1.89
CA LEU A 194 -0.90 2.25 -0.63
C LEU A 194 -1.85 3.31 -0.06
N MET A 195 -1.50 4.59 -0.13
CA MET A 195 -2.39 5.68 0.26
C MET A 195 -3.64 5.76 -0.63
N VAL A 196 -3.48 5.56 -1.94
CA VAL A 196 -4.61 5.46 -2.90
C VAL A 196 -5.49 4.25 -2.58
N SER A 197 -4.90 3.11 -2.19
CA SER A 197 -5.65 1.92 -1.77
C SER A 197 -6.53 2.19 -0.55
N GLU A 198 -6.08 2.97 0.44
CA GLU A 198 -6.90 3.35 1.59
C GLU A 198 -8.04 4.30 1.19
N ALA A 199 -7.75 5.28 0.33
CA ALA A 199 -8.76 6.18 -0.21
C ALA A 199 -9.83 5.40 -1.00
N ALA A 200 -9.42 4.44 -1.83
CA ALA A 200 -10.31 3.55 -2.57
C ALA A 200 -11.13 2.65 -1.62
N THR A 201 -10.52 2.14 -0.54
CA THR A 201 -11.22 1.38 0.50
C THR A 201 -12.36 2.21 1.10
N PHE A 202 -12.05 3.43 1.53
CA PHE A 202 -13.05 4.31 2.15
C PHE A 202 -14.13 4.72 1.14
N ALA A 203 -13.75 5.11 -0.07
CA ALA A 203 -14.70 5.42 -1.13
C ALA A 203 -15.63 4.23 -1.43
N ARG A 204 -15.09 3.01 -1.50
CA ARG A 204 -15.86 1.78 -1.71
C ARG A 204 -16.86 1.56 -0.59
N ALA A 205 -16.50 1.83 0.66
CA ALA A 205 -17.39 1.70 1.81
C ALA A 205 -18.60 2.66 1.74
N LEU A 206 -18.50 3.75 0.99
CA LEU A 206 -19.59 4.69 0.75
C LEU A 206 -20.45 4.33 -0.46
N THR A 207 -20.10 3.27 -1.21
CA THR A 207 -20.84 2.81 -2.39
C THR A 207 -21.71 1.60 -2.10
N THR A 208 -22.83 1.48 -2.82
CA THR A 208 -23.74 0.35 -2.68
C THR A 208 -23.09 -0.95 -3.19
N PRO A 209 -23.06 -2.02 -2.38
CA PRO A 209 -22.58 -3.33 -2.82
C PRO A 209 -23.28 -3.80 -4.09
N GLY A 210 -22.55 -4.46 -4.99
CA GLY A 210 -23.10 -4.96 -6.26
C GLY A 210 -23.00 -3.99 -7.43
N THR A 211 -22.83 -2.68 -7.19
CA THR A 211 -22.69 -1.67 -8.27
C THR A 211 -21.32 -1.72 -8.94
N TRP A 212 -21.23 -1.19 -10.17
CA TRP A 212 -19.95 -1.02 -10.86
C TRP A 212 -18.96 -0.14 -10.08
N GLY A 213 -19.45 0.90 -9.39
CA GLY A 213 -18.61 1.73 -8.51
C GLY A 213 -17.98 0.91 -7.38
N PHE A 214 -18.76 0.06 -6.71
CA PHE A 214 -18.27 -0.82 -5.66
C PHE A 214 -17.23 -1.83 -6.15
N ARG A 215 -17.49 -2.44 -7.32
CA ARG A 215 -16.60 -3.42 -7.95
C ARG A 215 -15.29 -2.77 -8.42
N GLY A 216 -15.41 -1.65 -9.13
CA GLY A 216 -14.27 -0.90 -9.66
C GLY A 216 -13.37 -0.36 -8.56
N LEU A 217 -13.94 0.21 -7.48
CA LEU A 217 -13.16 0.65 -6.33
C LEU A 217 -12.49 -0.51 -5.60
N GLY A 218 -13.15 -1.68 -5.52
CA GLY A 218 -12.54 -2.88 -4.95
C GLY A 218 -11.37 -3.43 -5.76
N ALA A 219 -11.46 -3.36 -7.10
CA ALA A 219 -10.36 -3.73 -7.99
C ALA A 219 -9.20 -2.72 -7.92
N ALA A 220 -9.51 -1.42 -7.94
CA ALA A 220 -8.51 -0.36 -7.83
C ALA A 220 -7.77 -0.40 -6.49
N GLU A 221 -8.50 -0.63 -5.39
CA GLU A 221 -7.95 -0.87 -4.07
C GLU A 221 -6.98 -2.04 -4.07
N ALA A 222 -7.40 -3.22 -4.56
CA ALA A 222 -6.54 -4.40 -4.62
C ALA A 222 -5.27 -4.16 -5.46
N ALA A 223 -5.42 -3.66 -6.68
CA ALA A 223 -4.30 -3.39 -7.57
C ALA A 223 -3.30 -2.40 -6.95
N ALA A 224 -3.79 -1.29 -6.41
CA ALA A 224 -2.96 -0.30 -5.75
C ALA A 224 -2.27 -0.87 -4.49
N HIS A 225 -2.98 -1.67 -3.70
CA HIS A 225 -2.42 -2.31 -2.52
C HIS A 225 -1.26 -3.24 -2.89
N TYR A 226 -1.47 -4.19 -3.80
CA TYR A 226 -0.47 -5.22 -4.08
C TYR A 226 0.71 -4.67 -4.90
N LEU A 227 0.48 -3.80 -5.89
CA LEU A 227 1.57 -3.11 -6.58
C LEU A 227 2.37 -2.22 -5.62
N GLY A 228 1.67 -1.51 -4.72
CA GLY A 228 2.29 -0.67 -3.70
C GLY A 228 3.19 -1.46 -2.74
N SER A 229 2.67 -2.55 -2.19
CA SER A 229 3.40 -3.46 -1.30
C SER A 229 4.57 -4.12 -2.02
N PHE A 230 4.43 -4.51 -3.30
CA PHE A 230 5.53 -5.08 -4.08
C PHE A 230 6.68 -4.08 -4.25
N LEU A 231 6.38 -2.85 -4.65
CA LEU A 231 7.41 -1.82 -4.87
C LEU A 231 8.12 -1.45 -3.58
N LEU A 232 7.38 -1.31 -2.48
CA LEU A 232 7.97 -1.06 -1.16
C LEU A 232 8.84 -2.22 -0.70
N PHE A 233 8.35 -3.45 -0.85
CA PHE A 233 9.12 -4.64 -0.50
C PHE A 233 10.40 -4.74 -1.34
N GLU A 234 10.33 -4.59 -2.66
CA GLU A 234 11.50 -4.66 -3.53
C GLU A 234 12.54 -3.56 -3.24
N GLY A 235 12.09 -2.35 -2.94
CA GLY A 235 12.99 -1.25 -2.63
C GLY A 235 13.66 -1.37 -1.25
N LEU A 236 13.00 -2.01 -0.28
CA LEU A 236 13.48 -2.17 1.10
C LEU A 236 14.23 -3.48 1.33
N ALA A 237 13.83 -4.57 0.69
CA ALA A 237 14.43 -5.90 0.87
C ALA A 237 15.86 -6.01 0.32
N ARG A 238 16.28 -5.07 -0.53
CA ARG A 238 17.59 -5.05 -1.19
C ARG A 238 18.52 -3.95 -0.66
N ARG A 239 18.21 -3.39 0.51
CA ARG A 239 19.00 -2.41 1.25
C ARG A 239 19.39 -2.98 2.61
#